data_AF-A0A6J6WJU4-F1
#
_entry.id   AF-A0A6J6WJU4-F1
#
_cell.length_a   1.000
_cell.length_b   1.000
_cell.length_c   1.000
_cell.angle_alpha   90.00
_cell.angle_beta   90.00
_cell.angle_gamma   90.00
#
_symmetry.space_group_name_H-M   'P 1'
#
loop_
_entity.id
_entity.type
_entity.pdbx_description
1 polymer ?
#
loop_
_entity_poly.entity_id
_entity_poly.type
_entity_poly.pdbx_seq_one_letter_code
_entity_poly.pdbx_strand_id
1 'polypeptide(L)'
;MALLLTDKCLADCIAALGDNSDDPSEENLREALPAIIETHTLLVTQVMLASVVTGEAIASPIITRLLKHDDEFKLPPAPVVIMAPLPPLKVDDAERLALKEQRKIRKAAEQEEARRRRAQIASSRRK
;
A
#
# COMPACT_ATOMS: atom_id res chain seq x y z
N MET A 1 -21.39 -5.50 -2.35
CA MET A 1 -22.09 -4.28 -2.80
C MET A 1 -21.64 -4.06 -4.24
N ALA A 2 -22.45 -4.47 -5.23
CA ALA A 2 -22.06 -4.40 -6.64
C ALA A 2 -22.07 -2.94 -7.10
N LEU A 3 -20.98 -2.51 -7.75
CA LEU A 3 -20.85 -1.17 -8.31
C LEU A 3 -21.65 -1.13 -9.63
N LEU A 4 -22.99 -1.06 -9.53
CA LEU A 4 -23.92 -0.97 -10.68
C LEU A 4 -23.55 0.13 -11.68
N LEU A 5 -22.75 1.12 -11.26
CA LEU A 5 -22.29 2.22 -12.10
C LEU A 5 -21.48 1.74 -13.31
N THR A 6 -20.74 0.64 -13.19
CA THR A 6 -19.80 0.18 -14.23
C THR A 6 -20.18 -1.17 -14.85
N ASP A 7 -21.31 -1.79 -14.45
CA ASP A 7 -21.67 -3.14 -14.89
C ASP A 7 -21.78 -3.26 -16.42
N LYS A 8 -22.40 -2.29 -17.09
CA LYS A 8 -22.50 -2.30 -18.56
C LYS A 8 -21.12 -2.15 -19.22
N CYS A 9 -20.27 -1.29 -18.68
CA CYS A 9 -18.90 -1.08 -19.16
C CYS A 9 -18.05 -2.36 -18.98
N LEU A 10 -18.19 -3.03 -17.84
CA LEU A 10 -17.52 -4.30 -17.57
C LEU A 10 -17.99 -5.39 -18.52
N ALA A 11 -19.31 -5.53 -18.73
CA ALA A 11 -19.87 -6.52 -19.65
C ALA A 11 -19.37 -6.33 -21.09
N ASP A 12 -19.30 -5.08 -21.56
CA ASP A 12 -18.76 -4.76 -22.89
C ASP A 12 -17.26 -5.04 -22.96
N CYS A 13 -16.51 -4.75 -21.90
CA CYS A 13 -15.08 -5.06 -21.83
C CYS A 13 -14.82 -6.58 -21.84
N ILE A 14 -15.63 -7.37 -21.13
CA ILE A 14 -15.59 -8.83 -21.16
C ILE A 14 -15.89 -9.34 -22.57
N ALA A 15 -16.93 -8.80 -23.23
CA ALA A 15 -17.27 -9.16 -24.60
C ALA A 15 -16.15 -8.82 -25.59
N ALA A 16 -15.47 -7.69 -25.41
CA ALA A 16 -14.34 -7.28 -26.25
C ALA A 16 -13.10 -8.16 -26.05
N LEU A 17 -12.83 -8.58 -24.80
CA LEU A 17 -11.70 -9.45 -24.47
C LEU A 17 -11.95 -10.93 -24.83
N GLY A 18 -13.22 -11.35 -24.92
CA GLY A 18 -13.61 -12.71 -25.27
C GLY A 18 -13.02 -13.76 -24.33
N ASP A 19 -12.37 -14.77 -24.91
CA ASP A 19 -11.74 -15.87 -24.17
C ASP A 19 -10.60 -15.40 -23.24
N ASN A 20 -10.04 -14.22 -23.49
CA ASN A 20 -9.00 -13.65 -22.65
C ASN A 20 -9.54 -12.83 -21.47
N SER A 21 -10.86 -12.76 -21.27
CA SER A 21 -11.47 -11.87 -20.27
C SER A 21 -11.12 -12.23 -18.81
N ASP A 22 -10.89 -13.51 -18.50
CA ASP A 22 -10.52 -13.97 -17.15
C ASP A 22 -9.05 -13.69 -16.79
N ASP A 23 -8.15 -13.73 -17.78
CA ASP A 23 -6.71 -13.46 -17.63
C ASP A 23 -6.14 -12.66 -18.83
N PRO A 24 -6.54 -11.39 -18.99
CA PRO A 24 -6.09 -10.58 -20.11
C PRO A 24 -4.64 -10.16 -19.96
N SER A 25 -3.88 -10.25 -21.05
CA SER A 25 -2.56 -9.64 -21.16
C SER A 25 -2.64 -8.11 -21.23
N GLU A 26 -1.52 -7.42 -21.05
CA GLU A 26 -1.46 -5.96 -21.23
C GLU A 26 -1.81 -5.54 -22.67
N GLU A 27 -1.41 -6.33 -23.66
CA GLU A 27 -1.73 -6.09 -25.08
C GLU A 27 -3.24 -6.22 -25.35
N ASN A 28 -3.89 -7.28 -24.83
CA ASN A 28 -5.33 -7.46 -24.94
C ASN A 28 -6.10 -6.25 -24.39
N LEU A 29 -5.66 -5.71 -23.24
CA LEU A 29 -6.26 -4.52 -22.65
C LEU A 29 -6.04 -3.28 -23.53
N ARG A 30 -4.83 -3.08 -24.06
CA ARG A 30 -4.54 -1.93 -24.93
C ARG A 30 -5.34 -1.94 -26.23
N GLU A 31 -5.62 -3.11 -26.77
CA GLU A 31 -6.44 -3.27 -27.96
C GLU A 31 -7.94 -3.06 -27.67
N ALA A 32 -8.43 -3.59 -26.55
CA ALA A 32 -9.86 -3.54 -26.21
C ALA A 32 -10.30 -2.18 -25.66
N LEU A 33 -9.52 -1.57 -24.76
CA LEU A 33 -9.92 -0.40 -23.99
C LEU A 33 -10.28 0.85 -24.82
N PRO A 34 -9.63 1.18 -25.95
CA PRO A 34 -10.01 2.33 -26.77
C PRO A 34 -11.48 2.31 -27.21
N ALA A 35 -11.98 1.16 -27.70
CA ALA A 35 -13.38 1.02 -28.09
C ALA A 35 -14.35 1.12 -26.89
N ILE A 36 -13.94 0.63 -25.73
CA ILE A 36 -14.71 0.76 -24.48
C ILE A 36 -14.79 2.22 -24.04
N ILE A 37 -13.68 2.98 -24.16
CA ILE A 37 -13.63 4.40 -23.83
C ILE A 37 -14.51 5.23 -24.75
N GLU A 38 -14.54 4.94 -26.05
CA GLU A 38 -15.43 5.62 -27.00
C GLU A 38 -16.92 5.43 -26.61
N THR A 39 -17.25 4.26 -26.06
CA THR A 39 -18.63 3.93 -25.68
C THR A 39 -19.02 4.47 -24.29
N HIS A 40 -18.12 4.37 -23.30
CA HIS A 40 -18.42 4.60 -21.88
C HIS A 40 -17.75 5.84 -21.28
N THR A 41 -16.86 6.50 -22.00
CA THR A 41 -15.91 7.53 -21.52
C THR A 41 -14.76 6.99 -20.68
N LEU A 42 -13.63 7.71 -20.70
CA LEU A 42 -12.42 7.34 -19.97
C LEU A 42 -12.66 7.17 -18.47
N LEU A 43 -13.42 8.08 -17.85
CA LEU A 43 -13.64 8.06 -16.40
C LEU A 43 -14.41 6.81 -15.95
N VAL A 44 -15.42 6.39 -16.71
CA VAL A 44 -16.20 5.18 -16.39
C VAL A 44 -15.33 3.94 -16.55
N THR A 45 -14.55 3.86 -17.63
CA THR A 45 -13.58 2.77 -17.85
C THR A 45 -12.55 2.69 -16.72
N GLN A 46 -12.03 3.83 -16.26
CA GLN A 46 -11.10 3.91 -15.14
C GLN A 46 -11.72 3.41 -13.82
N VAL A 47 -12.95 3.80 -13.51
CA VAL A 47 -13.67 3.33 -12.31
C VAL A 47 -13.99 1.84 -12.42
N MET A 48 -14.33 1.35 -13.62
CA MET A 48 -14.57 -0.05 -13.89
C MET A 48 -13.31 -0.88 -13.61
N LEU A 49 -12.18 -0.47 -14.18
CA LEU A 49 -10.88 -1.11 -13.97
C LEU A 49 -10.44 -1.06 -12.50
N ALA A 50 -10.63 0.05 -11.81
CA ALA A 50 -10.33 0.17 -10.37
C ALA A 50 -11.23 -0.77 -9.52
N SER A 51 -12.47 -0.99 -9.95
CA SER A 51 -13.39 -1.93 -9.28
C SER A 51 -12.95 -3.38 -9.48
N VAL A 52 -12.44 -3.73 -10.66
CA VAL A 52 -11.83 -5.05 -10.94
C VAL A 52 -10.60 -5.28 -10.05
N VAL A 53 -9.74 -4.26 -9.89
CA VAL A 53 -8.59 -4.32 -8.97
C VAL A 53 -9.05 -4.53 -7.52
N THR A 54 -10.12 -3.87 -7.10
CA THR A 54 -10.70 -4.02 -5.75
C THR A 54 -11.32 -5.42 -5.55
N GLY A 55 -11.78 -6.05 -6.63
CA GLY A 55 -12.27 -7.43 -6.64
C GLY A 55 -11.18 -8.49 -6.72
N GLU A 56 -9.90 -8.12 -6.68
CA GLU A 56 -8.75 -9.03 -6.68
C GLU A 56 -8.72 -10.00 -7.87
N ALA A 57 -9.18 -9.56 -9.05
CA ALA A 57 -9.07 -10.35 -10.27
C ALA A 57 -7.60 -10.68 -10.63
N ILE A 58 -7.36 -11.75 -11.39
CA ILE A 58 -6.01 -12.17 -11.81
C ILE A 58 -5.25 -11.03 -12.50
N ALA A 59 -5.94 -10.25 -13.32
CA ALA A 59 -5.38 -9.08 -14.02
C ALA A 59 -5.11 -7.85 -13.14
N SER A 60 -5.45 -7.86 -11.83
CA SER A 60 -5.31 -6.71 -10.93
C SER A 60 -3.91 -6.07 -10.94
N PRO A 61 -2.79 -6.82 -10.97
CA PRO A 61 -1.45 -6.23 -11.04
C PRO A 61 -1.21 -5.44 -12.34
N ILE A 62 -1.65 -5.99 -13.48
CA ILE A 62 -1.51 -5.36 -14.81
C ILE A 62 -2.39 -4.10 -14.87
N ILE A 63 -3.65 -4.21 -14.45
CA ILE A 63 -4.58 -3.08 -14.41
C ILE A 63 -4.08 -1.98 -13.47
N THR A 64 -3.53 -2.34 -12.30
CA THR A 64 -2.94 -1.36 -11.38
C THR A 64 -1.77 -0.61 -12.00
N ARG A 65 -0.90 -1.32 -12.75
CA ARG A 65 0.22 -0.69 -13.45
C ARG A 65 -0.28 0.28 -14.53
N LEU A 66 -1.29 -0.12 -15.30
CA LEU A 66 -1.94 0.70 -16.32
C LEU A 66 -2.49 2.00 -15.69
N LEU A 67 -3.31 1.88 -14.64
CA LEU A 67 -3.94 3.02 -13.96
C LEU A 67 -2.95 3.97 -13.25
N LYS A 68 -1.71 3.53 -13.00
CA LYS A 68 -0.68 4.35 -12.33
C LYS A 68 0.31 5.00 -13.28
N HIS A 69 0.66 4.32 -14.37
CA HIS A 69 1.83 4.67 -15.17
C HIS A 69 1.50 4.95 -16.63
N ASP A 70 0.35 4.51 -17.13
CA ASP A 70 0.00 4.69 -18.53
C ASP A 70 -0.57 6.08 -18.77
N ASP A 71 0.02 6.86 -19.67
CA ASP A 71 -0.40 8.25 -19.88
C ASP A 71 -1.83 8.40 -20.42
N GLU A 72 -2.35 7.38 -21.11
CA GLU A 72 -3.69 7.37 -21.70
C GLU A 72 -4.75 6.91 -20.68
N PHE A 73 -4.40 5.95 -19.83
CA PHE A 73 -5.35 5.33 -18.89
C PHE A 73 -5.17 5.77 -17.42
N LYS A 74 -4.10 6.51 -17.08
CA LYS A 74 -3.78 6.87 -15.69
C LYS A 74 -4.92 7.59 -14.99
N LEU A 75 -5.14 7.23 -13.74
CA LEU A 75 -6.09 7.92 -12.89
C LEU A 75 -5.66 9.38 -12.69
N PRO A 76 -6.62 10.32 -12.63
CA PRO A 76 -6.32 11.70 -12.29
C PRO A 76 -5.65 11.75 -10.91
N PRO A 77 -4.66 12.63 -10.71
CA PRO A 77 -3.99 12.76 -9.43
C PRO A 77 -5.01 13.12 -8.35
N ALA A 78 -4.93 12.41 -7.23
CA ALA A 78 -5.79 12.70 -6.10
C ALA A 78 -5.58 14.15 -5.64
N PRO A 79 -6.66 14.88 -5.29
CA PRO A 79 -6.53 16.22 -4.77
C PRO A 79 -5.65 16.19 -3.51
N VAL A 80 -4.68 17.10 -3.44
CA VAL A 80 -3.80 17.21 -2.28
C VAL A 80 -4.64 17.69 -1.11
N VAL A 81 -5.00 16.76 -0.21
CA VAL A 81 -5.67 17.11 1.04
C VAL A 81 -4.60 17.69 1.97
N ILE A 82 -4.59 19.02 2.12
CA ILE A 82 -3.77 19.68 3.13
C ILE A 82 -4.37 19.33 4.49
N MET A 83 -3.92 18.21 5.07
CA MET A 83 -4.26 17.87 6.43
C MET A 83 -3.54 18.84 7.36
N ALA A 84 -4.29 19.51 8.24
CA ALA A 84 -3.68 20.23 9.34
C ALA A 84 -2.80 19.25 10.14
N PRO A 85 -1.58 19.67 10.58
CA PRO A 85 -0.76 18.83 11.41
C PRO A 85 -1.58 18.36 12.61
N LEU A 86 -1.60 17.04 12.84
CA LEU A 86 -2.22 16.50 14.04
C LEU A 86 -1.54 17.17 15.24
N PRO A 87 -2.30 17.68 16.23
CA PRO A 87 -1.69 18.21 17.43
C PRO A 87 -0.83 17.10 18.06
N PRO A 88 0.37 17.42 18.54
CA PRO A 88 1.20 16.43 19.21
C PRO A 88 0.38 15.80 20.34
N LEU A 89 0.41 14.47 20.43
CA LEU A 89 -0.18 13.76 21.57
C LEU A 89 0.38 14.39 22.85
N LYS A 90 -0.50 14.86 23.73
CA LYS A 90 -0.15 15.33 25.06
C LYS A 90 0.36 14.13 25.86
N VAL A 91 1.66 13.89 25.79
CA VAL A 91 2.33 12.97 26.70
C VAL A 91 2.61 13.77 27.96
N ASP A 92 2.08 13.33 29.10
CA ASP A 92 2.35 13.97 30.39
C ASP A 92 3.87 13.95 30.67
N ASP A 93 4.41 15.09 31.10
CA ASP A 93 5.83 15.23 31.41
C ASP A 93 6.25 14.31 32.57
N ALA A 94 5.31 13.96 33.45
CA ALA A 94 5.50 12.99 34.52
C ALA A 94 5.80 11.58 33.97
N GLU A 95 5.07 11.12 32.96
CA GLU A 95 5.29 9.81 32.32
C GLU A 95 6.63 9.77 31.58
N ARG A 96 7.04 10.88 30.95
CA ARG A 96 8.34 11.00 30.28
C ARG A 96 9.50 10.92 31.27
N LEU A 97 9.35 11.55 32.44
CA LEU A 97 10.35 11.50 33.52
C LEU A 97 10.44 10.07 34.09
N ALA A 98 9.31 9.43 34.37
CA ALA A 98 9.28 8.04 34.84
C ALA A 98 9.93 7.07 33.86
N LEU A 99 9.67 7.22 32.54
CA LEU A 99 10.27 6.37 31.51
C LEU A 99 11.79 6.61 31.39
N LYS A 100 12.26 7.84 31.58
CA LYS A 100 13.70 8.15 31.61
C LYS A 100 14.39 7.51 32.81
N GLU A 101 13.76 7.53 33.99
CA GLU A 101 14.31 6.87 35.18
C GLU A 101 14.36 5.35 35.02
N GLN A 102 13.30 4.72 34.53
CA GLN A 102 13.29 3.28 34.23
C GLN A 102 14.41 2.88 33.24
N ARG A 103 14.63 3.70 32.21
CA ARG A 103 15.72 3.49 31.24
C ARG A 103 17.10 3.62 31.87
N LYS A 104 17.30 4.55 32.81
CA LYS A 104 18.58 4.70 33.53
C LYS A 104 18.85 3.50 34.43
N ILE A 105 17.84 3.02 35.17
CA ILE A 105 17.97 1.86 36.05
C ILE A 105 18.32 0.60 35.23
N ARG A 106 17.61 0.36 34.14
CA ARG A 106 17.87 -0.78 33.25
C ARG A 106 19.28 -0.73 32.64
N LYS A 107 19.70 0.44 32.15
CA LYS A 107 21.06 0.62 31.59
C LYS A 107 22.14 0.42 32.64
N ALA A 108 21.93 0.87 33.87
CA ALA A 108 22.89 0.67 34.96
C ALA A 108 23.04 -0.82 35.31
N ALA A 109 21.94 -1.56 35.41
CA ALA A 109 21.95 -3.00 35.66
C ALA A 109 22.65 -3.78 34.54
N GLU A 110 22.36 -3.45 33.28
CA GLU A 110 23.00 -4.08 32.11
C GLU A 110 24.50 -3.79 32.04
N GLN A 111 24.91 -2.56 32.39
CA GLN A 111 26.33 -2.19 32.42
C GLN A 111 27.09 -2.92 33.53
N GLU A 112 26.48 -3.12 34.70
CA GLU A 112 27.09 -3.86 35.79
C GLU A 112 27.23 -5.34 35.46
N GLU A 113 26.20 -5.95 34.86
CA GLU A 113 26.25 -7.34 34.42
C GLU A 113 27.30 -7.55 33.32
N ALA A 114 27.40 -6.61 32.36
CA ALA A 114 28.44 -6.64 31.34
C ALA A 114 29.86 -6.50 31.94
N ARG A 115 30.04 -5.68 32.98
CA ARG A 115 31.33 -5.58 33.71
C ARG A 115 31.67 -6.89 34.43
N ARG A 116 30.70 -7.53 35.10
CA ARG A 116 30.88 -8.82 35.77
C ARG A 116 31.24 -9.92 34.78
N ARG A 117 30.54 -10.01 33.64
CA ARG A 117 30.84 -10.97 32.56
C ARG A 117 32.25 -10.75 31.99
N ARG A 118 32.65 -9.49 31.75
CA ARG A 118 34.02 -9.16 31.28
C ARG A 118 35.10 -9.56 32.29
N ALA A 119 34.86 -9.35 33.59
CA ALA A 119 35.79 -9.76 34.64
C ALA A 119 35.95 -11.28 34.73
N GLN A 120 34.84 -12.02 34.63
CA GLN A 120 34.85 -13.49 34.61
C GLN A 120 35.62 -14.05 33.41
N ILE A 121 35.38 -13.51 32.19
CA ILE A 121 36.11 -13.91 30.97
C ILE A 121 37.60 -13.59 31.08
N ALA A 122 37.98 -12.46 31.69
CA ALA A 122 39.38 -12.11 31.90
C ALA A 122 40.08 -13.06 32.91
N SER A 123 39.36 -13.51 33.94
CA SER A 123 39.90 -14.47 34.92
C SER A 123 40.03 -15.90 34.37
N SER A 124 39.11 -16.34 33.50
CA SER A 124 39.16 -17.68 32.90
C SER A 124 40.23 -17.82 31.82
N ARG A 125 40.65 -16.71 31.19
CA ARG A 125 41.70 -16.67 30.15
C ARG A 125 43.13 -16.58 30.71
N ARG A 126 43.28 -16.45 32.04
CA ARG A 126 44.58 -16.36 32.75
C ARG A 126 45.01 -17.67 33.44
N LYS A 127 44.28 -18.76 33.22
CA LYS A 127 44.60 -20.13 33.64
C LYS A 127 44.88 -20.97 32.40
#